data_AF-A0A4P5VQ19-F1
#
_entry.id   AF-A0A4P5VQ19-F1
#
_cell.length_a   1.000
_cell.length_b   1.000
_cell.length_c   1.000
_cell.angle_alpha   90.00
_cell.angle_beta   90.00
_cell.angle_gamma   90.00
#
_symmetry.space_group_name_H-M   'P 1'
#
loop_
_entity.id
_entity.type
_entity.pdbx_description
1 polymer ?
#
loop_
_entity_poly.entity_id
_entity_poly.type
_entity_poly.pdbx_seq_one_letter_code
_entity_poly.pdbx_strand_id
1 'polypeptide(L)' 'MSRVAHIRLDAPSEAILDRLTRETGRSPSELVREGLRLVAAATPSAGTPEVVGLGAFESGKPDLGSNKAHLRGFGQ' A
#
# COMPACT_ATOMS: atom_id res chain seq x y z
N MET A 1 -8.66 0.72 20.82
CA MET A 1 -9.22 2.08 21.02
C MET A 1 -10.06 2.44 19.82
N SER A 2 -11.27 2.98 20.01
CA SER A 2 -12.09 3.52 18.92
C SER A 2 -11.83 5.02 18.77
N ARG A 3 -11.73 5.48 17.51
CA ARG A 3 -11.66 6.91 17.16
C ARG A 3 -12.88 7.24 16.30
N VAL A 4 -13.55 8.34 16.62
CA VAL A 4 -14.65 8.88 15.82
C VAL A 4 -14.11 9.99 14.92
N ALA A 5 -14.55 10.01 13.66
CA ALA A 5 -14.25 11.07 12.70
C ALA A 5 -15.56 11.63 12.15
N HIS A 6 -15.67 12.96 12.12
CA HIS A 6 -16.76 13.67 11.46
C HIS A 6 -16.28 14.14 10.09
N ILE A 7 -16.99 13.77 9.03
CA ILE A 7 -16.60 14.05 7.64
C ILE A 7 -17.78 14.75 6.97
N ARG A 8 -17.49 15.82 6.23
CA ARG A 8 -18.45 16.46 5.33
C ARG A 8 -18.33 15.81 3.97
N LEU A 9 -19.45 15.34 3.43
CA LEU A 9 -19.52 14.85 2.06
C LEU A 9 -20.04 15.97 1.17
N ASP A 10 -19.48 16.08 -0.03
CA ASP A 10 -20.11 16.86 -1.10
C ASP A 10 -21.32 16.08 -1.66
N ALA A 11 -22.23 16.79 -2.34
CA ALA A 11 -23.46 16.19 -2.84
C ALA A 11 -23.22 14.93 -3.73
N PRO A 12 -22.18 14.88 -4.60
CA PRO A 12 -21.84 13.65 -5.31
C PRO A 12 -21.48 12.48 -4.40
N SER A 13 -20.64 12.69 -3.38
CA SER A 13 -20.25 11.61 -2.46
C SER A 13 -21.40 11.13 -1.59
N GLU A 14 -22.30 12.04 -1.19
CA GLU A 14 -23.51 11.70 -0.45
C GLU A 14 -24.44 10.81 -1.29
N ALA A 15 -24.67 11.17 -2.56
CA ALA A 15 -25.47 10.36 -3.48
C ALA A 15 -24.89 8.94 -3.70
N ILE A 16 -23.55 8.82 -3.75
CA ILE A 16 -22.87 7.52 -3.85
C ILE A 16 -23.10 6.70 -2.57
N LEU A 17 -22.94 7.31 -1.40
CA LEU A 17 -23.13 6.64 -0.11
C LEU A 17 -24.57 6.14 0.05
N ASP A 18 -25.56 6.95 -0.32
CA ASP A 18 -26.97 6.58 -0.29
C ASP A 18 -27.27 5.42 -1.23
N ARG A 19 -26.75 5.48 -2.47
CA ARG A 19 -26.91 4.39 -3.43
C ARG A 19 -26.34 3.09 -2.88
N LEU A 20 -25.11 3.10 -2.39
CA LEU A 20 -24.44 1.91 -1.85
C LEU A 20 -25.16 1.35 -0.63
N THR A 21 -25.67 2.21 0.25
CA THR A 21 -26.45 1.79 1.42
C THR A 21 -27.72 1.05 0.99
N ARG A 22 -28.46 1.58 -0.01
CA ARG A 22 -29.68 0.94 -0.53
C ARG A 22 -29.41 -0.38 -1.25
N GLU A 23 -28.36 -0.43 -2.07
CA GLU A 23 -28.07 -1.62 -2.90
C GLU A 23 -27.46 -2.77 -2.08
N THR A 24 -26.69 -2.46 -1.03
CA THR A 24 -25.96 -3.47 -0.26
C THR A 24 -26.57 -3.76 1.11
N GLY A 25 -27.48 -2.90 1.59
CA GLY A 25 -28.03 -2.98 2.95
C GLY A 25 -27.02 -2.68 4.06
N ARG A 26 -25.78 -2.28 3.72
CA ARG A 26 -24.70 -2.01 4.67
C ARG A 26 -24.84 -0.61 5.26
N SER A 27 -24.47 -0.46 6.52
CA SER A 27 -24.44 0.85 7.16
C SER A 27 -23.34 1.75 6.59
N PRO A 28 -23.48 3.09 6.68
CA PRO A 28 -22.45 4.02 6.26
C PRO A 28 -21.07 3.74 6.88
N SER A 29 -21.06 3.34 8.16
CA SER A 29 -19.80 3.01 8.86
C SER A 29 -19.12 1.78 8.29
N GLU A 30 -19.87 0.78 7.83
CA GLU A 30 -19.31 -0.41 7.19
C GLU A 30 -18.72 -0.08 5.82
N LEU A 31 -19.41 0.75 5.05
CA LEU A 31 -18.95 1.20 3.73
C LEU A 31 -17.70 2.06 3.85
N VAL A 32 -17.64 3.00 4.80
CA VAL A 32 -16.44 3.82 5.05
C VAL A 32 -15.26 2.96 5.49
N ARG A 33 -15.46 1.98 6.38
CA ARG A 33 -14.38 1.05 6.78
C ARG A 33 -13.87 0.24 5.60
N GLU A 34 -14.76 -0.20 4.71
CA GLU A 34 -14.38 -0.91 3.50
C GLU A 34 -13.59 -0.02 2.54
N GLY A 35 -14.05 1.21 2.31
CA GLY A 35 -13.34 2.20 1.51
C GLY A 35 -11.92 2.45 2.02
N LEU A 36 -11.75 2.58 3.35
CA LEU A 36 -10.41 2.73 3.95
C LEU A 36 -9.50 1.51 3.68
N ARG A 37 -10.04 0.29 3.73
CA ARG A 37 -9.26 -0.92 3.40
C ARG A 37 -8.84 -0.94 1.95
N LEU A 38 -9.74 -0.60 1.03
CA LEU A 38 -9.46 -0.54 -0.40
C LEU A 38 -8.39 0.52 -0.70
N VAL A 39 -8.49 1.71 -0.10
CA VAL A 39 -7.47 2.75 -0.22
C VAL A 39 -6.13 2.28 0.33
N ALA A 40 -6.11 1.64 1.50
CA ALA A 40 -4.87 1.12 2.09
C ALA A 40 -4.22 0.03 1.20
N ALA A 41 -5.02 -0.86 0.61
CA ALA A 41 -4.53 -1.90 -0.29
C ALA A 41 -4.00 -1.33 -1.62
N ALA A 42 -4.62 -0.24 -2.11
CA ALA A 42 -4.21 0.43 -3.33
C ALA A 42 -3.05 1.41 -3.13
N THR A 43 -2.77 1.81 -1.89
CA THR A 43 -1.67 2.70 -1.56
C THR A 43 -0.39 1.87 -1.41
N PRO A 44 0.65 2.09 -2.24
CA PRO A 44 1.93 1.43 -2.06
C PRO A 44 2.44 1.74 -0.65
N SER A 45 2.81 0.71 0.10
CA SER A 45 3.49 0.91 1.37
C SER A 45 4.78 1.68 1.09
N ALA A 46 4.97 2.83 1.75
CA ALA A 46 6.23 3.58 1.70
C ALA A 46 7.40 2.85 2.41
N GLY A 47 7.27 1.54 2.63
CA GLY A 47 8.38 0.69 3.00
C GLY A 47 9.37 0.62 1.84
N THR A 48 10.65 0.75 2.15
CA THR A 48 11.75 0.37 1.25
C THR A 48 11.37 -0.91 0.49
N PRO A 49 11.50 -0.96 -0.84
CA PRO A 49 11.13 -2.14 -1.61
C PRO A 49 11.81 -3.36 -0.99
N GLU A 50 11.02 -4.25 -0.41
CA GLU A 50 11.50 -5.53 0.06
C GLU A 50 11.89 -6.31 -1.19
N VAL A 51 13.19 -6.56 -1.36
CA VAL A 51 13.69 -7.37 -2.46
C VAL A 51 13.26 -8.81 -2.23
N VAL A 52 12.06 -9.15 -2.68
CA VAL A 52 11.56 -10.53 -2.72
C VAL A 52 12.12 -11.17 -4.01
N GLY A 53 13.06 -12.10 -3.85
CA GLY A 53 13.73 -12.75 -4.98
C GLY A 53 15.20 -12.38 -5.15
N LEU A 54 15.93 -12.08 -4.07
CA LEU A 54 17.37 -12.38 -4.06
C LEU A 54 17.51 -13.90 -4.13
N GLY A 55 17.63 -14.44 -5.35
CA GLY A 55 18.14 -15.80 -5.53
C GLY A 55 19.40 -15.90 -4.67
N ALA A 56 19.44 -16.86 -3.75
CA ALA A 56 20.46 -16.96 -2.72
C ALA A 56 21.85 -17.07 -3.37
N PHE A 57 22.48 -15.93 -3.62
CA PHE A 57 23.87 -15.85 -4.02
C PHE A 57 24.64 -15.45 -2.77
N GLU A 58 25.08 -16.46 -2.04
CA GLU A 58 25.87 -16.32 -0.83
C GLU A 58 27.29 -15.84 -1.18
N SER A 59 27.41 -14.55 -1.49
CA SER A 59 28.70 -13.96 -1.88
C SER A 59 29.63 -13.66 -0.70
N GLY A 60 29.10 -13.70 0.52
CA GLY A 60 29.77 -13.21 1.73
C GLY A 60 30.05 -11.70 1.75
N LYS A 61 29.55 -10.94 0.77
CA LYS A 61 29.79 -9.49 0.64
C LYS A 61 28.48 -8.72 0.80
N PRO A 62 28.45 -7.67 1.63
CA PRO A 62 27.23 -6.92 1.96
C PRO A 62 26.72 -6.03 0.81
N ASP A 63 27.60 -5.66 -0.12
CA ASP A 63 27.26 -4.83 -1.28
C ASP A 63 28.01 -5.32 -2.51
N LEU A 64 27.25 -5.83 -3.48
CA LEU A 64 27.77 -6.36 -4.75
C LEU A 64 27.63 -5.36 -5.90
N GLY A 65 26.76 -4.37 -5.77
CA GLY A 65 26.37 -3.47 -6.87
C GLY A 65 27.00 -2.08 -6.79
N SER A 66 27.44 -1.65 -5.60
CA SER A 66 28.04 -0.32 -5.37
C SER A 66 29.46 -0.40 -4.78
N ASN A 67 29.95 -1.60 -4.48
CA ASN A 67 31.31 -1.80 -3.97
C ASN A 67 32.34 -1.70 -5.10
N LYS A 68 32.95 -0.52 -5.24
CA LYS A 68 34.00 -0.23 -6.25
C LYS A 68 35.18 -1.20 -6.24
N ALA A 69 35.51 -1.80 -5.09
CA ALA A 69 36.57 -2.79 -5.03
C ALA A 69 36.13 -4.12 -5.65
N HIS A 70 34.85 -4.50 -5.48
CA HIS A 70 34.29 -5.73 -6.06
C HIS A 70 34.04 -5.61 -7.58
N LEU A 71 33.65 -4.44 -8.04
CA LEU A 71 33.33 -4.17 -9.45
C LEU A 71 34.57 -4.01 -10.35
N ARG A 72 35.78 -4.09 -9.78
CA ARG A 72 37.02 -3.91 -10.53
C ARG A 72 37.23 -5.09 -11.48
N GLY A 73 37.21 -4.83 -12.78
CA GLY A 73 37.37 -5.84 -13.83
C GLY A 73 36.06 -6.56 -14.23
N PHE A 74 34.90 -6.10 -13.75
CA PHE A 74 33.62 -6.65 -14.18
C PHE A 74 33.30 -6.25 -15.63
N GLY A 75 33.02 -7.23 -16.49
CA GLY A 75 32.68 -7.00 -17.90
C GLY A 75 33.86 -6.82 -18.86
N GLN A 76 35.07 -7.21 -18.46
CA GLN A 76 36.22 -7.43 -19.35
C GLN A 76 36.33 -8.90 -19.75
#